data_AF-A0A921F190-F1
#
_entry.id   AF-A0A921F190-F1
#
_cell.length_a   1.000
_cell.length_b   1.000
_cell.length_c   1.000
_cell.angle_alpha   90.00
_cell.angle_beta   90.00
_cell.angle_gamma   90.00
#
_symmetry.space_group_name_H-M   'P 1'
#
loop_
_entity.id
_entity.type
_entity.pdbx_description
1 polymer ?
#
loop_
_entity_poly.entity_id
_entity_poly.type
_entity_poly.pdbx_seq_one_letter_code
_entity_poly.pdbx_strand_id
1 'polypeptide(L)'
;MMVFNFKGGIRLFSQRLNRVIDQLDPVELSLIETLLGIAVTPQEVVTVTTIQDKLGLTASELTHYLNRLACLDLITWTSEAPVQQQNA
;
A
#
# COMPACT_ATOMS: atom_id res chain seq x y z
N MET A 1 -0.39 -0.43 -13.50
CA MET A 1 0.67 -0.21 -12.49
C MET A 1 0.02 0.28 -11.20
N MET A 2 0.59 0.01 -10.03
CA MET A 2 0.09 0.57 -8.76
C MET A 2 1.03 1.66 -8.30
N VAL A 3 0.48 2.83 -7.97
CA VAL A 3 1.24 3.95 -7.41
C VAL A 3 0.72 4.22 -6.00
N PHE A 4 1.63 4.29 -5.04
CA PHE A 4 1.31 4.67 -3.67
C PHE A 4 2.15 5.86 -3.23
N ASN A 5 1.61 6.65 -2.31
CA ASN A 5 2.28 7.77 -1.68
C ASN A 5 1.91 7.82 -0.19
N PHE A 6 2.86 8.24 0.65
CA PHE A 6 2.57 8.59 2.04
C PHE A 6 1.81 9.91 2.09
N LYS A 7 0.63 9.90 2.70
CA LYS A 7 -0.23 11.09 2.69
C LYS A 7 0.39 12.21 3.53
N GLY A 8 0.87 13.26 2.88
CA GLY A 8 1.53 14.39 3.55
C GLY A 8 3.00 14.13 3.96
N GLY A 9 3.62 13.08 3.43
CA GLY A 9 5.03 12.75 3.67
C GLY A 9 5.30 12.01 5.00
N ILE A 10 6.55 11.60 5.19
CA ILE A 10 6.98 10.67 6.27
C ILE A 10 6.67 11.18 7.69
N ARG A 11 6.72 12.51 7.91
CA ARG A 11 6.44 13.13 9.21
C ARG A 11 4.98 13.01 9.62
N LEU A 12 4.05 13.29 8.69
CA LEU A 12 2.62 13.14 8.96
C LEU A 12 2.23 11.65 9.01
N PHE A 13 2.85 10.82 8.18
CA PHE A 13 2.69 9.36 8.24
C PHE A 13 3.04 8.80 9.63
N SER A 14 4.23 9.10 10.17
CA SER A 14 4.65 8.60 11.49
C SER A 14 3.73 9.05 12.63
N GLN A 15 3.23 10.30 12.58
CA GLN A 15 2.25 10.79 13.57
C GLN A 15 0.92 10.04 13.49
N ARG A 16 0.42 9.75 12.28
CA ARG A 16 -0.81 8.98 12.09
C ARG A 16 -0.63 7.53 12.47
N LEU A 17 0.49 6.92 12.08
CA LEU A 17 0.83 5.55 12.45
C LEU A 17 0.82 5.38 13.97
N ASN A 18 1.49 6.25 14.72
CA ASN A 18 1.48 6.21 16.19
C ASN A 18 0.07 6.31 16.82
N ARG A 19 -0.93 6.85 16.12
CA ARG A 19 -2.31 6.92 16.63
C ARG A 19 -3.12 5.66 16.37
N VAL A 20 -2.74 4.88 15.36
CA VAL A 20 -3.53 3.74 14.87
C VAL A 20 -2.78 2.41 14.99
N ILE A 21 -1.50 2.41 15.39
CA ILE A 21 -0.63 1.23 15.38
C ILE A 21 -1.18 0.07 16.22
N ASP A 22 -1.82 0.37 17.36
CA ASP A 22 -2.44 -0.65 18.22
C ASP A 22 -3.72 -1.27 17.63
N GLN A 23 -4.24 -0.70 16.54
CA GLN A 23 -5.44 -1.18 15.83
C GLN A 23 -5.09 -1.99 14.58
N LEU A 24 -3.79 -2.11 14.25
CA LEU A 24 -3.31 -2.81 13.07
C LEU A 24 -3.13 -4.29 13.35
N ASP A 25 -3.61 -5.12 12.43
CA ASP A 25 -3.31 -6.54 12.47
C ASP A 25 -1.88 -6.84 11.94
N PRO A 26 -1.34 -8.06 12.17
CA PRO A 26 0.00 -8.41 11.72
C PRO A 26 0.23 -8.29 10.21
N VAL A 27 -0.82 -8.47 9.39
CA VAL A 27 -0.74 -8.35 7.93
C VAL A 27 -0.66 -6.89 7.52
N GLU A 28 -1.44 -6.02 8.17
CA GLU A 28 -1.40 -4.57 7.99
C GLU A 28 -0.02 -4.00 8.34
N LEU A 29 0.58 -4.47 9.45
CA LEU A 29 1.95 -4.10 9.83
C LEU A 29 2.97 -4.54 8.77
N SER A 30 2.90 -5.80 8.32
CA SER A 30 3.80 -6.35 7.30
C SER A 30 3.68 -5.62 5.96
N LEU A 31 2.45 -5.20 5.60
CA LEU A 31 2.19 -4.39 4.42
C LEU A 31 2.83 -3.01 4.55
N ILE A 32 2.66 -2.33 5.70
CA ILE A 32 3.29 -1.03 5.95
C ILE A 32 4.82 -1.13 5.86
N GLU A 33 5.43 -2.13 6.49
CA GLU A 33 6.88 -2.36 6.42
C GLU A 33 7.35 -2.56 4.98
N THR A 34 6.59 -3.32 4.19
CA THR A 34 6.87 -3.52 2.77
C THR A 34 6.79 -2.21 1.99
N LEU A 35 5.75 -1.41 2.19
CA LEU A 35 5.59 -0.11 1.53
C LEU A 35 6.69 0.89 1.93
N LEU A 36 7.12 0.89 3.20
CA LEU A 36 8.25 1.68 3.67
C LEU A 36 9.56 1.24 3.01
N GLY A 37 9.81 -0.07 2.91
CA GLY A 37 10.97 -0.63 2.23
C GLY A 37 11.08 -0.18 0.77
N ILE A 38 9.97 -0.15 0.05
CA ILE A 38 9.91 0.34 -1.34
C ILE A 38 10.27 1.83 -1.40
N ALA A 39 9.70 2.63 -0.50
CA ALA A 39 9.91 4.08 -0.52
C ALA A 39 11.34 4.51 -0.19
N VAL A 40 12.06 3.74 0.65
CA VAL A 40 13.48 4.01 0.96
C VAL A 40 14.44 3.40 -0.07
N THR A 41 13.97 2.50 -0.93
CA THR A 41 14.78 1.80 -1.94
C THR A 41 14.17 1.93 -3.35
N PRO A 42 14.03 3.16 -3.90
CA PRO A 42 13.26 3.42 -5.12
C PRO A 42 13.87 2.81 -6.41
N GLN A 43 15.04 2.19 -6.33
CA GLN A 43 15.71 1.53 -7.47
C GLN A 43 15.18 0.11 -7.71
N GLU A 44 14.50 -0.50 -6.74
CA GLU A 44 13.81 -1.78 -6.95
C GLU A 44 12.40 -1.54 -7.49
N VAL A 45 12.14 -2.06 -8.68
CA VAL A 45 10.79 -2.10 -9.25
C VAL A 45 9.98 -3.14 -8.48
N VAL A 46 9.27 -2.70 -7.45
CA VAL A 46 8.36 -3.56 -6.70
C VAL A 46 6.99 -3.55 -7.35
N THR A 47 6.60 -4.71 -7.86
CA THR A 47 5.30 -4.90 -8.53
C THR A 47 4.22 -5.30 -7.52
N VAL A 48 2.94 -5.11 -7.88
CA VAL A 48 1.81 -5.59 -7.09
C VAL A 48 1.93 -7.10 -6.81
N THR A 49 2.35 -7.86 -7.82
CA THR A 49 2.58 -9.31 -7.72
C THR A 49 3.66 -9.64 -6.70
N THR A 50 4.73 -8.87 -6.65
CA THR A 50 5.80 -9.04 -5.64
C THR A 50 5.29 -8.81 -4.22
N ILE A 51 4.39 -7.84 -4.01
CA ILE A 51 3.78 -7.58 -2.70
C ILE A 51 2.83 -8.73 -2.32
N GLN A 52 2.04 -9.24 -3.27
CA GLN A 52 1.18 -10.40 -3.09
C GLN A 52 1.97 -11.63 -2.67
N ASP A 53 3.02 -11.97 -3.41
CA ASP A 53 3.86 -13.14 -3.15
C ASP A 53 4.57 -13.03 -1.79
N LYS A 54 5.09 -11.85 -1.46
CA LYS A 54 5.81 -11.60 -0.20
C LYS A 54 4.90 -11.72 1.03
N LEU A 55 3.64 -11.30 0.90
CA LEU A 55 2.67 -11.31 1.99
C LEU A 55 1.76 -12.55 1.97
N GLY A 56 1.86 -13.40 0.94
CA GLY A 56 0.97 -14.55 0.75
C GLY A 56 -0.49 -14.15 0.52
N LEU A 57 -0.73 -12.98 -0.11
CA LEU A 57 -2.06 -12.40 -0.28
C LEU A 57 -2.57 -12.55 -1.70
N THR A 58 -3.87 -12.80 -1.83
CA THR A 58 -4.60 -12.65 -3.10
C THR A 58 -4.75 -11.18 -3.48
N ALA A 59 -5.13 -10.91 -4.73
CA ALA A 59 -5.41 -9.56 -5.21
C ALA A 59 -6.54 -8.86 -4.45
N SER A 60 -7.59 -9.61 -4.08
CA SER A 60 -8.70 -9.09 -3.29
C SER A 60 -8.27 -8.72 -1.86
N GLU A 61 -7.45 -9.55 -1.23
CA GLU A 61 -6.95 -9.29 0.12
C GLU A 61 -5.99 -8.09 0.14
N LEU A 62 -5.05 -8.02 -0.81
CA LEU A 62 -4.17 -6.88 -0.92
C LEU A 62 -4.96 -5.57 -1.13
N THR A 63 -5.99 -5.60 -1.98
CA THR A 63 -6.88 -4.45 -2.20
C THR A 63 -7.61 -4.06 -0.91
N HIS A 64 -8.11 -5.05 -0.16
CA HIS A 64 -8.76 -4.82 1.13
C HIS A 64 -7.83 -4.10 2.12
N TYR A 65 -6.62 -4.60 2.29
CA TYR A 65 -5.64 -4.01 3.21
C TYR A 65 -5.19 -2.62 2.78
N LEU A 66 -4.97 -2.39 1.48
CA LEU A 66 -4.64 -1.05 0.97
C LEU A 66 -5.76 -0.03 1.21
N ASN A 67 -7.03 -0.45 1.03
CA ASN A 67 -8.18 0.38 1.35
C ASN A 67 -8.26 0.69 2.84
N ARG A 68 -8.01 -0.30 3.71
CA ARG A 68 -7.95 -0.08 5.15
C ARG A 68 -6.88 0.92 5.55
N LEU A 69 -5.65 0.79 5.05
CA LEU A 69 -4.58 1.76 5.30
C LEU A 69 -4.92 3.17 4.79
N ALA A 70 -5.64 3.27 3.66
CA ALA A 70 -6.12 4.55 3.14
C ALA A 70 -7.22 5.16 4.04
N CYS A 71 -8.15 4.36 4.56
CA CYS A 71 -9.16 4.79 5.52
C CYS A 71 -8.55 5.28 6.84
N LEU A 72 -7.41 4.73 7.25
CA LEU A 72 -6.63 5.17 8.40
C LEU A 72 -5.77 6.42 8.11
N ASP A 73 -5.92 7.02 6.93
CA ASP A 73 -5.22 8.24 6.53
C ASP A 73 -3.68 8.07 6.40
N LEU A 74 -3.20 6.83 6.33
CA LEU A 74 -1.76 6.50 6.29
C LEU A 74 -1.18 6.66 4.88
N ILE A 75 -1.89 6.14 3.88
CA ILE A 75 -1.46 6.13 2.49
C ILE A 75 -2.53 6.69 1.57
N THR A 76 -2.11 7.10 0.38
CA THR A 76 -2.99 7.19 -0.79
C THR A 76 -2.46 6.23 -1.84
N TRP A 77 -3.36 5.52 -2.52
CA TRP A 77 -2.96 4.58 -3.57
C TRP A 77 -3.95 4.63 -4.73
N THR A 78 -3.45 4.37 -5.94
CA THR A 78 -4.27 4.22 -7.14
C THR A 78 -3.95 2.89 -7.80
N SER A 79 -5.01 2.16 -8.16
CA SER A 79 -4.90 1.09 -9.14
C SER A 79 -5.10 1.73 -10.51
N GLU A 80 -4.11 1.67 -11.40
CA GLU A 80 -4.47 1.69 -12.81
C GLU A 80 -5.23 0.40 -13.07
N ALA A 81 -6.56 0.48 -13.17
CA ALA A 81 -7.29 -0.57 -13.87
C ALA A 81 -6.67 -0.68 -15.27
N PRO A 82 -6.50 -1.89 -15.84
CA PRO A 82 -6.19 -1.98 -17.25
C PRO A 82 -7.26 -1.17 -17.96
N VAL A 83 -6.84 -0.15 -18.72
CA VAL A 83 -7.73 0.63 -19.57
C VAL A 83 -8.41 -0.42 -20.43
N GLN A 84 -9.67 -0.76 -20.12
CA GLN A 84 -10.50 -1.43 -21.08
C GLN A 84 -10.53 -0.46 -22.24
N GLN A 85 -9.80 -0.78 -23.31
CA GLN A 85 -10.06 -0.22 -24.62
C GLN A 85 -11.53 -0.50 -24.89
N GLN A 86 -12.37 0.47 -24.55
CA GLN A 86 -13.71 0.56 -25.09
C GLN A 86 -13.53 0.91 -26.56
N ASN A 87 -13.91 -0.06 -27.38
CA ASN A 87 -13.93 -0.06 -28.83
C ASN A 87 -14.34 1.29 -29.45
N ALA A 88 -13.62 1.68 -30.50
CA ALA A 88 -14.18 2.16 -31.76
C ALA A 88 -13.20 1.84 -32.90
#